data_AF-S2EVB6-F1
#
_entry.id   AF-S2EVB6-F1
#
_cell.length_a   1.000
_cell.length_b   1.000
_cell.length_c   1.000
_cell.angle_alpha   90.00
_cell.angle_beta   90.00
_cell.angle_gamma   90.00
#
_symmetry.space_group_name_H-M   'P 1'
#
loop_
_entity.id
_entity.type
_entity.pdbx_description
1 polymer ?
#
loop_
_entity_poly.entity_id
_entity_poly.type
_entity_poly.pdbx_seq_one_letter_code
_entity_poly.pdbx_strand_id
1 'polypeptide(L)' 'MLEQLGVKYDVIDVTEKPEYLEKYPIFMAPGLVIDGKLEFTGIPKKTDLEKKFS' A
#
# COMPACT_ATOMS: atom_id res chain seq x y z
N MET A 1 7.34 9.56 0.18
CA MET A 1 8.13 8.39 0.63
C MET A 1 8.37 7.39 -0.50
N LEU A 2 7.34 6.87 -1.16
CA LEU A 2 7.50 5.96 -2.31
C LEU A 2 8.09 6.66 -3.55
N GLU A 3 7.73 7.93 -3.80
CA GLU A 3 8.35 8.74 -4.87
C GLU A 3 9.86 8.88 -4.71
N GLN A 4 10.35 9.01 -3.47
CA GLN A 4 11.79 9.12 -3.20
C GLN A 4 12.54 7.81 -3.46
N LEU A 5 11.83 6.68 -3.47
CA LEU A 5 12.36 5.37 -3.84
C LEU A 5 12.25 5.11 -5.35
N GLY A 6 11.69 6.04 -6.13
CA GLY A 6 11.46 5.86 -7.57
C GLY A 6 10.41 4.79 -7.90
N VAL A 7 9.61 4.38 -6.92
CA VAL A 7 8.58 3.35 -7.09
C VAL A 7 7.33 3.99 -7.70
N LYS A 8 6.83 3.40 -8.79
CA LYS A 8 5.52 3.76 -9.34
C LYS A 8 4.43 3.17 -8.45
N TYR A 9 3.47 4.01 -8.06
CA TYR A 9 2.33 3.59 -7.27
C TYR A 9 1.07 4.29 -7.77
N ASP A 10 -0.07 3.62 -7.59
CA ASP A 10 -1.39 4.20 -7.80
C ASP A 10 -2.04 4.48 -6.45
N VAL A 11 -2.59 5.68 -6.30
CA VAL A 11 -3.38 6.03 -5.11
C VAL A 11 -4.82 5.68 -5.40
N ILE A 12 -5.37 4.75 -4.62
CA ILE A 12 -6.75 4.33 -4.74
C ILE A 12 -7.48 4.78 -3.49
N ASP A 13 -8.52 5.61 -3.66
CA ASP A 13 -9.42 5.95 -2.57
C ASP A 13 -10.41 4.81 -2.34
N VAL A 14 -10.23 4.08 -1.25
CA VAL A 14 -11.09 2.97 -0.86
C VAL A 14 -12.49 3.42 -0.44
N THR A 15 -12.68 4.72 -0.15
CA THR A 15 -13.99 5.32 0.14
C THR A 15 -14.82 5.45 -1.14
N GLU A 16 -14.16 5.76 -2.25
CA GLU A 16 -14.79 5.83 -3.57
C GLU A 16 -14.93 4.44 -4.23
N LYS A 17 -13.98 3.53 -3.95
CA LYS A 17 -13.96 2.17 -4.50
C LYS A 17 -13.87 1.10 -3.40
N PRO A 18 -14.98 0.83 -2.69
CA PRO A 18 -15.00 -0.15 -1.60
C PRO A 18 -14.70 -1.58 -2.07
N GLU A 19 -14.84 -1.89 -3.37
CA GLU A 19 -14.45 -3.18 -3.97
C GLU A 19 -13.00 -3.59 -3.66
N TYR A 20 -12.11 -2.61 -3.47
CA TYR A 20 -10.71 -2.84 -3.14
C TYR A 20 -10.50 -3.28 -1.69
N LEU A 21 -11.42 -2.91 -0.78
CA LEU A 21 -11.40 -3.35 0.61
C LEU A 21 -11.61 -4.86 0.70
N GLU A 22 -12.57 -5.38 -0.07
CA GLU A 22 -12.87 -6.81 -0.15
C GLU A 22 -11.79 -7.57 -0.92
N LYS A 23 -11.26 -6.98 -2.00
CA LYS A 23 -10.23 -7.60 -2.85
C LYS A 23 -8.89 -7.78 -2.15
N TYR A 24 -8.46 -6.81 -1.33
CA TYR A 24 -7.15 -6.81 -0.68
C TYR A 24 -7.23 -6.88 0.85
N PRO A 25 -8.25 -7.55 1.40
CA PRO A 25 -8.69 -7.48 2.81
C PRO A 25 -8.19 -6.27 3.60
N ILE A 26 -8.50 -5.05 3.14
CA ILE A 26 -8.02 -3.82 3.78
C ILE A 26 -8.99 -3.47 4.90
N PHE A 27 -8.58 -3.71 6.15
CA PHE A 27 -9.41 -3.38 7.32
C PHE A 27 -9.12 -1.99 7.90
N MET A 28 -7.96 -1.40 7.55
CA MET A 28 -7.51 -0.14 8.08
C MET A 28 -6.71 0.63 7.03
N ALA A 29 -7.09 1.89 6.81
CA ALA A 29 -6.37 2.81 5.96
C ALA A 29 -5.44 3.73 6.80
N PRO A 30 -4.30 4.18 6.27
CA PRO A 30 -3.72 3.83 4.95
C PRO A 30 -3.24 2.38 4.91
N GLY A 31 -3.27 1.75 3.74
CA GLY A 31 -2.72 0.41 3.50
C GLY A 31 -1.87 0.43 2.23
N LEU A 32 -0.82 -0.40 2.19
CA LEU A 32 0.03 -0.54 1.02
C LEU A 32 -0.08 -1.96 0.46
N VAL A 33 -0.57 -2.03 -0.77
CA VAL A 33 -0.67 -3.26 -1.54
C VAL A 33 0.48 -3.30 -2.54
N ILE A 34 1.27 -4.37 -2.52
CA ILE A 34 2.40 -4.58 -3.44
C ILE A 34 2.18 -5.95 -4.09
N ASP A 35 2.35 -6.03 -5.41
CA ASP A 35 2.10 -7.26 -6.20
C ASP A 35 0.72 -7.91 -5.94
N GLY A 36 -0.30 -7.07 -5.70
CA GLY A 36 -1.66 -7.53 -5.41
C GLY A 36 -1.85 -8.18 -4.04
N LYS A 37 -0.90 -8.02 -3.13
CA LYS A 37 -1.01 -8.44 -1.72
C LYS A 37 -0.90 -7.26 -0.79
N LEU A 38 -1.75 -7.24 0.24
CA LEU A 38 -1.66 -6.25 1.31
C LEU A 38 -0.41 -6.56 2.15
N GLU A 39 0.65 -5.80 1.92
CA GLU A 39 1.93 -5.99 2.60
C GLU A 39 2.04 -5.11 3.85
N PHE A 40 1.36 -3.97 3.86
CA PHE A 40 1.37 -3.06 5.00
C PHE A 40 -0.01 -2.54 5.33
N THR A 41 -0.28 -2.44 6.62
CA THR A 41 -1.42 -1.74 7.20
C THR A 41 -0.90 -0.59 8.05
N GLY A 42 -1.51 0.58 7.94
CA GLY A 42 -1.00 1.84 8.51
C GLY A 42 0.12 2.48 7.68
N ILE A 43 0.83 3.43 8.29
CA ILE A 43 1.97 4.11 7.67
C ILE A 43 3.21 3.22 7.82
N PRO A 44 3.72 2.61 6.73
CA PRO A 44 4.91 1.75 6.81
C PRO A 44 6.16 2.58 7.14
N LYS A 45 7.11 1.97 7.86
CA LYS A 45 8.41 2.59 8.11
C LYS A 45 9.26 2.54 6.84
N LYS A 46 10.09 3.56 6.63
CA LYS A 46 10.99 3.65 5.47
C LYS A 46 11.88 2.41 5.33
N THR A 47 12.42 1.91 6.43
CA THR A 47 13.32 0.77 6.46
C THR A 47 12.66 -0.54 5.99
N ASP A 48 11.38 -0.73 6.31
CA ASP A 48 10.61 -1.91 5.86
C ASP A 48 10.29 -1.81 4.37
N LEU A 49 10.00 -0.61 3.87
CA LEU A 49 9.85 -0.37 2.42
C LEU A 49 11.17 -0.64 1.68
N GLU A 50 12.29 -0.09 2.17
CA GLU A 50 13.60 -0.29 1.57
C GLU A 50 13.98 -1.77 1.48
N LYS A 51 13.70 -2.58 2.53
CA LYS A 51 13.91 -4.03 2.47
C LYS A 51 13.05 -4.75 1.43
N LYS A 52 11.83 -4.25 1.18
CA LYS A 52 10.89 -4.89 0.25
C LYS A 52 11.23 -4.60 -1.21
N PHE A 53 11.80 -3.42 -1.48
CA PHE A 53 12.20 -2.97 -2.81
C PHE A 53 13.71 -3.12 -3.10
N SER A 54 14.48 -3.76 -2.20
CA SER A 54 15.92 -4.00 -2.35
C SER A 54 16.25 -5.31 -3.07
#